data_AF-A0ABD0V3F2-F1
#
_entry.id   AF-A0ABD0V3F2-F1
#
_cell.length_a   1.000
_cell.length_b   1.000
_cell.length_c   1.000
_cell.angle_alpha   90.00
_cell.angle_beta   90.00
_cell.angle_gamma   90.00
#
_symmetry.space_group_name_H-M   'P 1'
#
loop_
_entity.id
_entity.type
_entity.pdbx_description
1 polymer ?
#
loop_
_entity_poly.entity_id
_entity_poly.type
_entity_poly.pdbx_seq_one_letter_code
_entity_poly.pdbx_strand_id
1 'polypeptide(L)'
;MAVENTRRHIRGFLSLDLCKELEFIHRTCGVVGYRPNVFSTTLSHLAATNCAHLILPFVAVREKLKEKVEDFFGCEFELFIEFTGLISWCRGASIGWHSDDNRPYLKQRDFAAVCYLNSHGKDFKGGVFRFKDGDPSSVIPIAGDVLIYTADDRNVHSVDEVLEGERLTLTVWFTRNSAHDEDAKLISLLSQRFSDHEKGKSYSFSPLPASDNMYWFSNGMSGFDIRCARIQNLGFRICSSKHQQFSTSDMAVDPLELLNMPIRLARGDEIFDMEFLNSLHGLQVVQFCHLKLSDLIASRKKQDGDAESTEPHLLDKVNGLELVLPCDHQLAEKVLGSMSCDDEALSFSWVAFKLAVTRWEEYMFSLYKDLLMLIPHWVFHQTIFLAPTTEQLSCNQFPGFEEPLQNKLQR
;
A
#
# COMPACT_ATOMS: atom_id res chain seq x y z
N MET A 1 31.04 -11.70 -26.03
CA MET A 1 29.88 -12.47 -25.52
C MET A 1 28.76 -11.47 -25.36
N ALA A 2 27.59 -11.72 -25.96
CA ALA A 2 26.44 -10.84 -25.74
C ALA A 2 26.15 -10.81 -24.25
N VAL A 3 26.03 -9.62 -23.68
CA VAL A 3 25.64 -9.44 -22.28
C VAL A 3 24.21 -9.98 -22.18
N GLU A 4 24.02 -11.09 -21.46
CA GLU A 4 22.71 -11.73 -21.37
C GLU A 4 21.78 -10.86 -20.51
N ASN A 5 20.70 -10.36 -21.11
CA ASN A 5 19.66 -9.61 -20.41
C ASN A 5 18.81 -10.61 -19.59
N THR A 6 19.32 -11.05 -18.44
CA THR A 6 18.62 -12.01 -17.58
C THR A 6 17.45 -11.33 -16.89
N ARG A 7 16.22 -11.66 -17.31
CA ARG A 7 14.97 -11.16 -16.75
C ARG A 7 13.84 -12.16 -16.96
N ARG A 8 12.79 -12.07 -16.13
CA ARG A 8 11.63 -12.97 -16.19
C ARG A 8 10.34 -12.23 -15.81
N HIS A 9 9.30 -12.45 -16.62
CA HIS A 9 7.93 -12.02 -16.33
C HIS A 9 7.12 -13.23 -15.87
N ILE A 10 6.59 -13.16 -14.66
CA ILE A 10 5.83 -14.23 -14.01
C ILE A 10 4.40 -13.75 -13.87
N ARG A 11 3.45 -14.53 -14.41
CA ARG A 11 2.03 -14.16 -14.41
C ARG A 11 1.31 -14.66 -13.18
N GLY A 12 0.36 -13.88 -12.66
CA GLY A 12 -0.51 -14.28 -11.55
C GLY A 12 0.26 -14.69 -10.28
N PHE A 13 1.38 -14.02 -10.01
CA PHE A 13 2.22 -14.30 -8.85
C PHE A 13 1.56 -13.86 -7.54
N LEU A 14 0.90 -12.70 -7.54
CA LEU A 14 0.06 -12.24 -6.43
C LEU A 14 -1.41 -12.55 -6.72
N SER A 15 -2.16 -12.89 -5.67
CA SER A 15 -3.62 -12.95 -5.78
C SER A 15 -4.19 -11.54 -6.00
N LEU A 16 -5.34 -11.46 -6.67
CA LEU A 16 -6.02 -10.19 -6.89
C LEU A 16 -6.49 -9.55 -5.58
N ASP A 17 -6.84 -10.35 -4.57
CA ASP A 17 -7.22 -9.84 -3.25
C ASP A 17 -6.04 -9.17 -2.54
N LEU A 18 -4.84 -9.76 -2.64
CA LEU A 18 -3.63 -9.18 -2.09
C LEU A 18 -3.21 -7.92 -2.86
N CYS A 19 -3.41 -7.89 -4.18
CA CYS A 19 -3.22 -6.67 -4.96
C CYS A 19 -4.10 -5.54 -4.42
N LYS A 20 -5.40 -5.79 -4.25
CA LYS A 20 -6.35 -4.81 -3.71
C LYS A 20 -6.03 -4.38 -2.28
N GLU A 21 -5.54 -5.29 -1.44
CA GLU A 21 -5.09 -4.97 -0.07
C GLU A 21 -3.89 -4.03 -0.09
N LEU A 22 -2.91 -4.27 -0.95
CA LEU A 22 -1.76 -3.38 -1.13
C LEU A 22 -2.16 -2.03 -1.77
N GLU A 23 -3.10 -2.03 -2.72
CA GLU A 23 -3.67 -0.78 -3.25
C GLU A 23 -4.35 0.04 -2.15
N PHE A 24 -5.14 -0.61 -1.28
CA PHE A 24 -5.77 0.04 -0.13
C PHE A 24 -4.73 0.67 0.80
N ILE A 25 -3.68 -0.06 1.17
CA ILE A 25 -2.59 0.46 2.00
C ILE A 25 -1.94 1.68 1.33
N HIS A 26 -1.68 1.61 0.02
CA HIS A 26 -1.07 2.74 -0.69
C HIS A 26 -2.00 3.96 -0.77
N ARG A 27 -3.27 3.76 -1.12
CA ARG A 27 -4.24 4.86 -1.29
C ARG A 27 -4.57 5.55 0.03
N THR A 28 -4.31 4.90 1.16
CA THR A 28 -4.58 5.45 2.49
C THR A 28 -3.34 6.02 3.17
N CYS A 29 -2.18 5.42 2.97
CA CYS A 29 -0.93 5.80 3.63
C CYS A 29 0.12 6.38 2.67
N GLY A 30 -0.25 6.67 1.42
CA GLY A 30 0.62 7.30 0.43
C GLY A 30 0.97 8.73 0.79
N VAL A 31 2.18 9.14 0.42
CA VAL A 31 2.67 10.53 0.46
C VAL A 31 3.26 10.91 -0.90
N VAL A 32 3.48 12.21 -1.11
CA VAL A 32 4.14 12.72 -2.31
C VAL A 32 5.55 12.15 -2.41
N GLY A 33 5.82 11.48 -3.52
CA GLY A 33 7.10 10.89 -3.84
C GLY A 33 8.09 11.91 -4.39
N TYR A 34 9.35 11.50 -4.51
CA TYR A 34 10.43 12.40 -4.95
C TYR A 34 10.37 12.78 -6.43
N ARG A 35 9.58 12.06 -7.25
CA ARG A 35 9.39 12.36 -8.67
C ARG A 35 8.07 13.10 -8.89
N PRO A 36 8.02 13.99 -9.89
CA PRO A 36 6.76 14.60 -10.29
C PRO A 36 5.69 13.53 -10.59
N ASN A 37 4.46 13.77 -10.13
CA ASN A 37 3.31 12.88 -10.34
C ASN A 37 3.48 11.46 -9.76
N VAL A 38 4.39 11.25 -8.80
CA VAL A 38 4.59 9.94 -8.16
C VAL A 38 4.24 10.05 -6.68
N PHE A 39 3.54 9.05 -6.17
CA PHE A 39 3.32 8.85 -4.73
C PHE A 39 4.02 7.59 -4.25
N SER A 40 4.35 7.56 -2.96
CA SER A 40 5.04 6.44 -2.35
C SER A 40 4.54 6.13 -0.95
N THR A 41 4.48 4.85 -0.61
CA THR A 41 4.32 4.34 0.77
C THR A 41 5.47 3.37 1.04
N THR A 42 6.30 3.67 2.04
CA THR A 42 7.40 2.80 2.48
C THR A 42 7.06 2.12 3.81
N LEU A 43 7.74 1.01 4.13
CA LEU A 43 7.54 0.33 5.42
C LEU A 43 7.90 1.24 6.60
N SER A 44 8.97 2.04 6.47
CA SER A 44 9.35 3.03 7.48
C SER A 44 8.30 4.13 7.64
N HIS A 45 7.63 4.54 6.54
CA HIS A 45 6.54 5.52 6.62
C HIS A 45 5.33 4.94 7.36
N LEU A 46 4.90 3.72 7.03
CA LEU A 46 3.81 3.04 7.76
C LEU A 46 4.12 2.95 9.25
N ALA A 47 5.36 2.60 9.59
CA ALA A 47 5.77 2.60 10.98
C ALA A 47 5.69 4.03 11.55
N ALA A 48 6.22 5.04 10.84
CA ALA A 48 6.26 6.45 11.27
C ALA A 48 4.89 7.05 11.59
N THR A 49 3.85 6.65 10.87
CA THR A 49 2.48 7.16 11.00
C THR A 49 1.60 6.31 11.91
N ASN A 50 2.20 5.50 12.80
CA ASN A 50 1.51 4.57 13.70
C ASN A 50 0.63 3.53 12.98
N CYS A 51 0.99 3.20 11.74
CA CYS A 51 0.31 2.26 10.85
C CYS A 51 1.15 0.98 10.62
N ALA A 52 2.07 0.65 11.53
CA ALA A 52 3.02 -0.47 11.38
C ALA A 52 2.35 -1.84 11.17
N HIS A 53 1.13 -2.02 11.69
CA HIS A 53 0.36 -3.25 11.53
C HIS A 53 0.02 -3.55 10.05
N LEU A 54 -0.01 -2.54 9.19
CA LEU A 54 -0.17 -2.68 7.75
C LEU A 54 1.09 -3.18 7.02
N ILE A 55 2.18 -3.48 7.74
CA ILE A 55 3.36 -4.13 7.17
C ILE A 55 3.12 -5.62 6.96
N LEU A 56 2.20 -6.24 7.71
CA LEU A 56 2.00 -7.70 7.68
C LEU A 56 1.70 -8.26 6.28
N PRO A 57 0.86 -7.64 5.43
CA PRO A 57 0.65 -8.11 4.06
C PRO A 57 1.92 -8.12 3.19
N PHE A 58 2.92 -7.29 3.51
CA PHE A 58 4.19 -7.26 2.79
C PHE A 58 5.10 -8.44 3.16
N VAL A 59 5.03 -8.97 4.39
CA VAL A 59 5.94 -10.02 4.87
C VAL A 59 5.89 -11.23 3.95
N ALA A 60 4.68 -11.76 3.69
CA ALA A 60 4.49 -12.92 2.83
C ALA A 60 4.88 -12.66 1.37
N VAL A 61 4.68 -11.43 0.88
CA VAL A 61 5.06 -11.06 -0.49
C VAL A 61 6.57 -10.96 -0.63
N ARG A 62 7.23 -10.31 0.33
CA ARG A 62 8.69 -10.14 0.37
C ARG A 62 9.39 -11.48 0.44
N GLU A 63 8.88 -12.42 1.22
CA GLU A 63 9.43 -13.78 1.35
C GLU A 63 9.36 -14.53 0.02
N LYS A 64 8.15 -14.62 -0.56
CA LYS A 64 7.93 -15.28 -1.85
C LYS A 64 8.74 -14.65 -2.99
N LEU A 65 8.84 -13.32 -3.02
CA LEU A 65 9.63 -12.62 -4.01
C LEU A 65 11.12 -12.92 -3.85
N LYS A 66 11.64 -12.88 -2.62
CA LYS A 66 13.03 -13.20 -2.34
C LYS A 66 13.36 -14.62 -2.81
N GLU A 67 12.57 -15.62 -2.41
CA GLU A 67 12.75 -17.00 -2.84
C GLU A 67 12.75 -17.12 -4.38
N LYS A 68 11.82 -16.44 -5.05
CA LYS A 68 11.70 -16.50 -6.52
C LYS A 68 12.85 -15.81 -7.24
N VAL A 69 13.39 -14.72 -6.70
CA VAL A 69 14.56 -14.02 -7.24
C VAL A 69 15.81 -14.87 -7.02
N GLU A 70 15.98 -15.44 -5.83
CA GLU A 70 17.09 -16.32 -5.50
C GLU A 70 17.16 -17.54 -6.42
N ASP A 71 16.05 -18.27 -6.57
CA ASP A 71 15.87 -19.41 -7.49
C ASP A 71 16.17 -19.04 -8.95
N PHE A 72 15.68 -17.88 -9.42
CA PHE A 72 15.87 -17.49 -10.82
C PHE A 72 17.32 -17.11 -11.15
N PHE A 73 18.03 -16.46 -10.22
CA PHE A 73 19.40 -16.00 -10.43
C PHE A 73 20.47 -16.95 -9.87
N GLY A 74 20.08 -18.07 -9.25
CA GLY A 74 20.99 -19.06 -8.67
C GLY A 74 21.82 -18.47 -7.53
N CYS A 75 21.15 -17.82 -6.58
CA CYS A 75 21.77 -17.10 -5.47
C CYS A 75 21.04 -17.31 -4.15
N GLU A 76 20.63 -18.55 -3.92
CA GLU A 76 19.89 -18.99 -2.74
C GLU A 76 20.57 -18.58 -1.44
N PHE A 77 19.79 -17.94 -0.56
CA PHE A 77 20.22 -17.43 0.74
C PHE A 77 21.26 -16.30 0.72
N GLU A 78 21.58 -15.73 -0.45
CA GLU A 78 22.58 -14.68 -0.58
C GLU A 78 21.97 -13.26 -0.59
N LEU A 79 20.63 -13.13 -0.61
CA LEU A 79 19.97 -11.84 -0.77
C LEU A 79 19.42 -11.24 0.54
N PHE A 80 19.56 -9.93 0.63
CA PHE A 80 18.85 -9.04 1.54
C PHE A 80 17.92 -8.16 0.72
N ILE A 81 16.84 -7.70 1.34
CA ILE A 81 15.94 -6.72 0.71
C ILE A 81 16.49 -5.35 1.05
N GLU A 82 16.85 -4.59 0.01
CA GLU A 82 17.42 -3.25 0.14
C GLU A 82 16.35 -2.20 0.40
N PHE A 83 15.20 -2.36 -0.26
CA PHE A 83 14.10 -1.41 -0.20
C PHE A 83 12.79 -2.05 -0.65
N THR A 84 11.71 -1.73 0.05
CA THR A 84 10.33 -2.07 -0.30
C THR A 84 9.47 -0.80 -0.37
N GLY A 85 8.75 -0.61 -1.48
CA GLY A 85 7.83 0.52 -1.60
C GLY A 85 6.63 0.22 -2.48
N LEU A 86 5.45 0.70 -2.04
CA LEU A 86 4.30 0.86 -2.91
C LEU A 86 4.45 2.19 -3.64
N ILE A 87 4.45 2.15 -4.96
CA ILE A 87 4.69 3.30 -5.82
C ILE A 87 3.51 3.45 -6.76
N SER A 88 2.94 4.65 -6.77
CA SER A 88 1.93 5.08 -7.72
C SER A 88 2.53 6.07 -8.70
N TRP A 89 2.26 5.83 -9.98
CA TRP A 89 2.55 6.74 -11.08
C TRP A 89 1.22 7.32 -11.55
N CYS A 90 0.96 8.58 -11.23
CA CYS A 90 -0.24 9.29 -11.64
C CYS A 90 -0.08 9.84 -13.07
N ARG A 91 -1.15 10.40 -13.62
CA ARG A 91 -1.11 11.03 -14.95
C ARG A 91 0.05 12.03 -15.08
N GLY A 92 0.81 11.91 -16.18
CA GLY A 92 1.99 12.72 -16.45
C GLY A 92 3.29 12.18 -15.84
N ALA A 93 3.24 11.13 -15.01
CA ALA A 93 4.44 10.49 -14.49
C ALA A 93 5.11 9.63 -15.58
N SER A 94 6.44 9.74 -15.70
CA SER A 94 7.28 8.92 -16.58
C SER A 94 8.72 8.85 -16.06
N ILE A 95 9.49 7.89 -16.55
CA ILE A 95 10.93 7.82 -16.28
C ILE A 95 11.67 7.36 -17.54
N GLY A 96 12.68 8.15 -17.93
CA GLY A 96 13.52 7.83 -19.08
C GLY A 96 14.44 6.63 -18.83
N TRP A 97 15.23 6.29 -19.85
CA TRP A 97 16.16 5.16 -19.82
C TRP A 97 17.15 5.23 -18.65
N HIS A 98 17.18 4.19 -17.83
CA HIS A 98 18.09 4.05 -16.69
C HIS A 98 18.30 2.58 -16.31
N SER A 99 19.38 2.28 -15.59
CA SER A 99 19.48 1.11 -14.72
C SER A 99 19.16 1.50 -13.27
N ASP A 100 18.79 0.54 -12.44
CA ASP A 100 18.44 0.78 -11.04
C ASP A 100 19.68 1.06 -10.16
N ASP A 101 20.86 0.65 -10.61
CA ASP A 101 22.16 0.87 -9.96
C ASP A 101 22.88 2.16 -10.44
N ASN A 102 22.21 3.03 -11.20
CA ASN A 102 22.85 4.09 -11.99
C ASN A 102 23.48 5.26 -11.19
N ARG A 103 23.39 5.26 -9.86
CA ARG A 103 23.90 6.32 -8.99
C ARG A 103 24.72 5.74 -7.84
N PRO A 104 25.72 6.47 -7.29
CA PRO A 104 26.58 5.95 -6.23
C PRO A 104 25.84 5.37 -5.02
N TYR A 105 24.73 5.99 -4.60
CA TYR A 105 23.91 5.53 -3.47
C TYR A 105 22.93 4.40 -3.80
N LEU A 106 22.90 3.94 -5.07
CA LEU A 106 22.08 2.83 -5.57
C LEU A 106 22.93 1.65 -6.04
N LYS A 107 24.27 1.79 -6.04
CA LYS A 107 25.20 0.80 -6.61
C LYS A 107 25.15 -0.56 -5.91
N GLN A 108 24.61 -0.63 -4.71
CA GLN A 108 24.41 -1.86 -3.95
C GLN A 108 23.30 -2.76 -4.50
N ARG A 109 22.48 -2.29 -5.45
CA ARG A 109 21.34 -3.06 -5.96
C ARG A 109 21.82 -4.10 -6.95
N ASP A 110 21.52 -5.36 -6.68
CA ASP A 110 21.85 -6.49 -7.55
C ASP A 110 20.66 -6.88 -8.43
N PHE A 111 19.46 -6.92 -7.84
CA PHE A 111 18.24 -7.36 -8.51
C PHE A 111 17.06 -6.46 -8.17
N ALA A 112 16.05 -6.48 -9.03
CA ALA A 112 14.80 -5.76 -8.85
C ALA A 112 13.61 -6.68 -9.13
N ALA A 113 12.51 -6.46 -8.41
CA ALA A 113 11.20 -7.03 -8.67
C ALA A 113 10.15 -5.92 -8.68
N VAL A 114 9.30 -5.92 -9.71
CA VAL A 114 8.17 -5.00 -9.86
C VAL A 114 6.90 -5.83 -9.95
N CYS A 115 6.09 -5.81 -8.90
CA CYS A 115 4.76 -6.42 -8.90
C CYS A 115 3.72 -5.39 -9.31
N TYR A 116 2.90 -5.74 -10.30
CA TYR A 116 1.81 -4.90 -10.76
C TYR A 116 0.57 -5.14 -9.91
N LEU A 117 0.02 -4.08 -9.32
CA LEU A 117 -1.13 -4.16 -8.43
C LEU A 117 -2.44 -3.93 -9.18
N ASN A 118 -2.39 -3.14 -10.26
CA ASN A 118 -3.52 -2.89 -11.13
C ASN A 118 -3.12 -3.02 -12.62
N SER A 119 -4.10 -2.97 -13.52
CA SER A 119 -3.96 -3.40 -14.91
C SER A 119 -4.03 -2.26 -15.92
N HIS A 120 -3.12 -2.30 -16.89
CA HIS A 120 -3.14 -1.41 -18.04
C HIS A 120 -4.37 -1.66 -18.93
N GLY A 121 -4.99 -0.59 -19.42
CA GLY A 121 -6.18 -0.62 -20.26
C GLY A 121 -7.49 -0.80 -19.49
N LYS A 122 -7.41 -1.13 -18.19
CA LYS A 122 -8.56 -1.21 -17.27
C LYS A 122 -8.50 -0.09 -16.24
N ASP A 123 -7.43 -0.05 -15.45
CA ASP A 123 -7.32 0.86 -14.29
C ASP A 123 -6.51 2.12 -14.63
N PHE A 124 -5.65 2.05 -15.65
CA PHE A 124 -4.86 3.17 -16.17
C PHE A 124 -4.47 2.96 -17.65
N LYS A 125 -4.03 4.01 -18.34
CA LYS A 125 -3.48 3.96 -19.71
C LYS A 125 -2.08 4.57 -19.77
N GLY A 126 -1.25 4.11 -20.72
CA GLY A 126 0.16 4.50 -20.77
C GLY A 126 0.99 3.75 -19.73
N GLY A 127 2.11 4.30 -19.25
CA GLY A 127 2.85 3.68 -18.14
C GLY A 127 3.44 2.29 -18.43
N VAL A 128 3.68 1.97 -19.70
CA VAL A 128 4.24 0.68 -20.13
C VAL A 128 5.71 0.62 -19.74
N PHE A 129 6.12 -0.51 -19.16
CA PHE A 129 7.52 -0.78 -18.81
C PHE A 129 8.26 -1.26 -20.05
N ARG A 130 9.38 -0.62 -20.40
CA ARG A 130 10.18 -0.96 -21.59
C ARG A 130 11.62 -1.22 -21.21
N PHE A 131 12.20 -2.25 -21.82
CA PHE A 131 13.63 -2.46 -21.81
C PHE A 131 14.23 -1.94 -23.11
N LYS A 132 15.45 -1.40 -23.00
CA LYS A 132 16.16 -0.85 -24.15
C LYS A 132 16.59 -1.95 -25.12
N ASP A 133 17.03 -3.07 -24.56
CA ASP A 133 17.58 -4.22 -25.28
C ASP A 133 17.05 -5.55 -24.69
N GLY A 134 17.12 -6.63 -25.48
CA GLY A 134 16.73 -7.99 -25.11
C GLY A 134 15.23 -8.28 -25.16
N ASP A 135 14.84 -9.49 -24.73
CA ASP A 135 13.45 -9.93 -24.62
C ASP A 135 13.04 -10.24 -23.16
N PRO A 136 11.79 -9.97 -22.75
CA PRO A 136 10.79 -9.20 -23.50
C PRO A 136 11.20 -7.73 -23.61
N SER A 137 11.00 -7.08 -24.76
CA SER A 137 11.34 -5.64 -24.94
C SER A 137 10.40 -4.69 -24.19
N SER A 138 9.19 -5.16 -23.85
CA SER A 138 8.21 -4.41 -23.08
C SER A 138 7.32 -5.34 -22.28
N VAL A 139 6.83 -4.85 -21.14
CA VAL A 139 5.88 -5.56 -20.27
C VAL A 139 4.66 -4.69 -20.09
N ILE A 140 3.50 -5.22 -20.50
CA ILE A 140 2.20 -4.60 -20.26
C ILE A 140 1.77 -4.97 -18.83
N PRO A 141 1.56 -3.99 -17.94
CA PRO A 141 1.14 -4.25 -16.56
C PRO A 141 -0.22 -4.97 -16.47
N ILE A 142 -0.26 -6.08 -15.72
CA ILE A 142 -1.47 -6.81 -15.38
C ILE A 142 -1.44 -7.10 -13.89
N ALA A 143 -2.54 -6.81 -13.19
CA ALA A 143 -2.63 -7.04 -11.74
C ALA A 143 -2.26 -8.49 -11.37
N GLY A 144 -1.35 -8.63 -10.41
CA GLY A 144 -0.84 -9.92 -9.94
C GLY A 144 0.46 -10.38 -10.61
N ASP A 145 0.83 -9.81 -11.75
CA ASP A 145 2.08 -10.17 -12.42
C ASP A 145 3.30 -9.55 -11.73
N VAL A 146 4.45 -10.22 -11.83
CA VAL A 146 5.76 -9.68 -11.39
C VAL A 146 6.79 -9.74 -12.51
N LEU A 147 7.59 -8.69 -12.60
CA LEU A 147 8.76 -8.61 -13.45
C LEU A 147 10.02 -8.61 -12.59
N ILE A 148 10.92 -9.58 -12.79
CA ILE A 148 12.21 -9.67 -12.11
C ILE A 148 13.37 -9.52 -13.09
N TYR A 149 14.40 -8.75 -12.72
CA TYR A 149 15.53 -8.43 -13.59
C TYR A 149 16.77 -8.00 -12.78
N THR A 150 17.96 -8.02 -13.40
CA THR A 150 19.18 -7.48 -12.79
C THR A 150 19.11 -5.96 -12.71
N ALA A 151 19.58 -5.35 -11.62
CA ALA A 151 19.47 -3.91 -11.41
C ALA A 151 20.47 -3.07 -12.23
N ASP A 152 21.43 -3.71 -12.88
CA ASP A 152 22.55 -3.08 -13.59
C ASP A 152 22.23 -2.72 -15.05
N ASP A 153 23.26 -2.25 -15.77
CA ASP A 153 23.17 -1.78 -17.16
C ASP A 153 22.82 -2.86 -18.19
N ARG A 154 22.73 -4.13 -17.77
CA ARG A 154 22.18 -5.22 -18.59
C ARG A 154 20.68 -5.10 -18.80
N ASN A 155 19.98 -4.37 -17.93
CA ASN A 155 18.54 -4.18 -17.99
C ASN A 155 18.18 -2.69 -17.92
N VAL A 156 18.79 -1.88 -18.79
CA VAL A 156 18.37 -0.48 -18.97
C VAL A 156 16.91 -0.43 -19.40
N HIS A 157 16.10 0.33 -18.67
CA HIS A 157 14.66 0.35 -18.83
C HIS A 157 14.07 1.75 -18.63
N SER A 158 12.81 1.91 -19.00
CA SER A 158 12.02 3.14 -18.87
C SER A 158 10.56 2.78 -18.57
N VAL A 159 9.81 3.76 -18.06
CA VAL A 159 8.35 3.68 -17.99
C VAL A 159 7.80 4.85 -18.78
N ASP A 160 6.95 4.53 -19.76
CA ASP A 160 6.25 5.55 -20.55
C ASP A 160 5.39 6.44 -19.67
N GLU A 161 4.99 7.59 -20.21
CA GLU A 161 4.04 8.46 -19.53
C GLU A 161 2.71 7.75 -19.22
N VAL A 162 2.24 7.87 -17.99
CA VAL A 162 0.88 7.51 -17.62
C VAL A 162 -0.06 8.58 -18.16
N LEU A 163 -1.00 8.19 -19.02
CA LEU A 163 -1.87 9.10 -19.75
C LEU A 163 -3.20 9.33 -19.02
N GLU A 164 -3.70 8.29 -18.34
CA GLU A 164 -4.96 8.27 -17.60
C GLU A 164 -4.85 7.32 -16.42
N GLY A 165 -5.53 7.63 -15.31
CA GLY A 165 -5.56 6.81 -14.11
C GLY A 165 -4.26 6.82 -13.30
N GLU A 166 -4.14 5.83 -12.42
CA GLU A 166 -3.05 5.67 -11.47
C GLU A 166 -2.41 4.29 -11.69
N ARG A 167 -1.12 4.19 -11.99
CA ARG A 167 -0.40 2.91 -12.13
C ARG A 167 0.26 2.54 -10.81
N LEU A 168 -0.22 1.47 -10.17
CA LEU A 168 0.25 1.03 -8.84
C LEU A 168 1.15 -0.20 -8.95
N THR A 169 2.29 -0.13 -8.27
CA THR A 169 3.26 -1.22 -8.18
C THR A 169 3.81 -1.39 -6.78
N LEU A 170 4.11 -2.63 -6.40
CA LEU A 170 5.06 -2.91 -5.32
C LEU A 170 6.44 -3.09 -5.96
N THR A 171 7.40 -2.24 -5.60
CA THR A 171 8.78 -2.34 -6.06
C THR A 171 9.66 -2.83 -4.92
N VAL A 172 10.45 -3.87 -5.20
CA VAL A 172 11.42 -4.44 -4.25
C VAL A 172 12.78 -4.49 -4.92
N TRP A 173 13.80 -3.94 -4.24
CA TRP A 173 15.19 -4.09 -4.66
C TRP A 173 15.93 -5.02 -3.71
N PHE A 174 16.82 -5.82 -4.27
CA PHE A 174 17.62 -6.80 -3.54
C PHE A 174 19.10 -6.45 -3.63
N THR A 175 19.83 -6.82 -2.59
CA THR A 175 21.27 -6.61 -2.47
C THR A 175 21.93 -7.82 -1.83
N ARG A 176 23.16 -8.10 -2.22
CA ARG A 176 24.05 -9.08 -1.58
C ARG A 176 24.83 -8.48 -0.41
N ASN A 177 24.72 -7.17 -0.20
CA ASN A 177 25.42 -6.47 0.87
C ASN A 177 24.48 -6.28 2.07
N SER A 178 24.70 -7.06 3.14
CA SER A 178 23.90 -7.01 4.37
C SER A 178 23.88 -5.64 5.06
N ALA A 179 24.86 -4.77 4.81
CA ALA A 179 24.86 -3.40 5.35
C ALA A 179 23.68 -2.56 4.84
N HIS A 180 23.03 -2.98 3.75
CA HIS A 180 21.90 -2.31 3.14
C HIS A 180 20.54 -2.97 3.44
N ASP A 181 20.50 -3.98 4.32
CA ASP A 181 19.28 -4.66 4.70
C ASP A 181 18.23 -3.70 5.29
N GLU A 182 17.04 -3.67 4.69
CA GLU A 182 15.88 -2.90 5.13
C GLU A 182 15.33 -3.45 6.47
N ASP A 183 15.42 -4.75 6.70
CA ASP A 183 14.82 -5.39 7.88
C ASP A 183 15.50 -4.95 9.16
N ALA A 184 16.83 -4.88 9.18
CA ALA A 184 17.58 -4.37 10.33
C ALA A 184 17.12 -2.96 10.73
N LYS A 185 16.89 -2.07 9.75
CA LYS A 185 16.43 -0.69 9.98
C LYS A 185 14.98 -0.67 10.47
N LEU A 186 14.12 -1.46 9.85
CA LEU A 186 12.71 -1.54 10.19
C LEU A 186 12.50 -2.10 11.60
N ILE A 187 13.18 -3.20 11.94
CA ILE A 187 13.12 -3.83 13.26
C ILE A 187 13.61 -2.87 14.34
N SER A 188 14.71 -2.16 14.10
CA SER A 188 15.20 -1.12 15.02
C SER A 188 14.15 -0.04 15.28
N LEU A 189 13.53 0.48 14.22
CA LEU A 189 12.49 1.51 14.29
C LEU A 189 11.24 1.03 15.02
N LEU A 190 10.80 -0.20 14.77
CA LEU A 190 9.66 -0.80 15.45
C LEU A 190 9.99 -0.97 16.94
N SER A 191 11.14 -1.57 17.26
CA SER A 191 11.57 -1.85 18.64
C SER A 191 11.55 -0.61 19.52
N GLN A 192 12.12 0.51 19.03
CA GLN A 192 12.13 1.79 19.75
C GLN A 192 10.70 2.25 20.10
N ARG A 193 9.78 2.17 19.13
CA ARG A 193 8.38 2.55 19.34
C ARG A 193 7.65 1.65 20.33
N PHE A 194 7.87 0.35 20.29
CA PHE A 194 7.20 -0.58 21.21
C PHE A 194 7.78 -0.48 22.63
N SER A 195 9.07 -0.20 22.80
CA SER A 195 9.65 0.05 24.11
C SER A 195 9.11 1.31 24.80
N ASP A 196 8.74 2.34 24.03
CA ASP A 196 8.05 3.52 24.58
C ASP A 196 6.60 3.22 24.99
N HIS A 197 6.01 2.16 24.45
CA HIS A 197 4.65 1.74 24.78
C HIS A 197 4.55 0.99 26.13
N GLU A 198 5.55 0.20 26.51
CA GLU A 198 5.54 -0.59 27.76
C GLU A 198 5.58 0.26 29.06
N LYS A 199 5.72 1.60 28.96
CA LYS A 199 5.74 2.54 30.09
C LYS A 199 4.34 2.99 30.58
N GLY A 200 3.30 2.17 30.38
CA GLY A 200 2.01 2.29 31.08
C GLY A 200 0.92 3.16 30.42
N LYS A 201 0.94 3.34 29.09
CA LYS A 201 -0.17 3.98 28.36
C LYS A 201 -1.11 2.93 27.74
N SER A 202 -2.42 3.22 27.73
CA SER A 202 -3.41 2.41 27.00
C SER A 202 -3.14 2.53 25.49
N TYR A 203 -2.98 1.41 24.80
CA TYR A 203 -2.55 1.39 23.39
C TYR A 203 -3.62 1.95 22.46
N SER A 204 -3.17 2.61 21.38
CA SER A 204 -4.03 3.01 20.27
C SER A 204 -3.30 2.81 18.93
N PHE A 205 -3.86 1.98 18.03
CA PHE A 205 -3.41 1.84 16.63
C PHE A 205 -3.86 3.03 15.76
N SER A 206 -4.20 4.14 16.42
CA SER A 206 -4.71 5.35 15.81
C SER A 206 -3.70 5.93 14.82
N PRO A 207 -4.09 6.11 13.55
CA PRO A 207 -3.22 6.70 12.54
C PRO A 207 -2.78 8.10 12.95
N LEU A 208 -1.48 8.38 12.81
CA LEU A 208 -0.88 9.69 13.04
C LEU A 208 -0.37 10.23 11.70
N PRO A 209 -0.95 11.32 11.17
CA PRO A 209 -0.47 11.93 9.95
C PRO A 209 1.00 12.32 10.03
N ALA A 210 1.71 12.21 8.91
CA ALA A 210 3.01 12.85 8.74
C ALA A 210 2.85 14.38 8.62
N SER A 211 3.95 15.10 8.42
CA SER A 211 3.90 16.54 8.20
C SER A 211 3.11 16.88 6.92
N ASP A 212 2.29 17.94 6.96
CA ASP A 212 1.34 18.26 5.89
C ASP A 212 1.99 18.47 4.52
N ASN A 213 3.24 18.96 4.48
CA ASN A 213 4.02 19.09 3.26
C ASN A 213 4.29 17.75 2.54
N MET A 214 4.24 16.62 3.25
CA MET A 214 4.36 15.29 2.64
C MET A 214 3.09 14.87 1.90
N TYR A 215 1.94 15.46 2.24
CA TYR A 215 0.66 15.20 1.58
C TYR A 215 0.34 16.22 0.48
N TRP A 216 1.05 17.35 0.44
CA TRP A 216 0.81 18.41 -0.53
C TRP A 216 1.39 18.09 -1.92
N PHE A 217 0.51 17.78 -2.87
CA PHE A 217 0.87 17.68 -4.27
C PHE A 217 0.85 19.07 -4.92
N SER A 218 1.95 19.44 -5.58
CA SER A 218 2.09 20.75 -6.24
C SER A 218 2.25 20.60 -7.75
N ASN A 219 1.54 21.44 -8.51
CA ASN A 219 1.66 21.58 -9.94
C ASN A 219 1.63 23.08 -10.32
N GLY A 220 2.83 23.67 -10.47
CA GLY A 220 2.97 25.09 -10.75
C GLY A 220 2.46 25.96 -9.61
N MET A 221 1.43 26.76 -9.86
CA MET A 221 0.78 27.64 -8.88
C MET A 221 -0.45 26.99 -8.20
N SER A 222 -0.77 25.74 -8.54
CA SER A 222 -1.92 24.98 -8.03
C SER A 222 -1.46 23.74 -7.27
N GLY A 223 -2.33 23.16 -6.46
CA GLY A 223 -2.03 21.95 -5.72
C GLY A 223 -3.22 21.43 -4.92
N PHE A 224 -3.01 20.28 -4.27
CA PHE A 224 -4.01 19.67 -3.40
C PHE A 224 -3.36 18.79 -2.35
N ASP A 225 -4.02 18.63 -1.20
CA ASP A 225 -3.68 17.59 -0.23
C ASP A 225 -4.25 16.24 -0.71
N ILE A 226 -3.39 15.23 -0.84
CA ILE A 226 -3.77 13.92 -1.39
C ILE A 226 -4.82 13.18 -0.55
N ARG A 227 -4.89 13.41 0.77
CA ARG A 227 -5.88 12.77 1.65
C ARG A 227 -7.26 13.34 1.34
N CYS A 228 -7.34 14.68 1.26
CA CYS A 228 -8.56 15.40 0.94
C CYS A 228 -9.08 15.03 -0.44
N ALA A 229 -8.21 15.08 -1.44
CA ALA A 229 -8.53 14.71 -2.81
C ALA A 229 -9.11 13.29 -2.89
N ARG A 230 -8.50 12.31 -2.22
CA ARG A 230 -9.00 10.91 -2.24
C ARG A 230 -10.33 10.74 -1.51
N ILE A 231 -10.57 11.46 -0.40
CA ILE A 231 -11.87 11.47 0.30
C ILE A 231 -12.95 12.08 -0.61
N GLN A 232 -12.65 13.20 -1.25
CA GLN A 232 -13.56 13.94 -2.13
C GLN A 232 -13.87 13.18 -3.43
N ASN A 233 -12.89 12.51 -4.02
CA ASN A 233 -13.09 11.65 -5.19
C ASN A 233 -14.04 10.47 -4.91
N LEU A 234 -14.25 10.10 -3.65
CA LEU A 234 -15.22 9.09 -3.23
C LEU A 234 -16.58 9.67 -2.80
N GLY A 235 -16.78 10.97 -3.01
CA GLY A 235 -18.02 11.69 -2.76
C GLY A 235 -18.20 12.19 -1.33
N PHE A 236 -17.15 12.19 -0.52
CA PHE A 236 -17.20 12.67 0.87
C PHE A 236 -16.63 14.08 1.00
N ARG A 237 -17.14 14.82 1.99
CA ARG A 237 -16.64 16.12 2.41
C ARG A 237 -16.14 16.05 3.84
N ILE A 238 -15.14 16.85 4.16
CA ILE A 238 -14.54 16.92 5.50
C ILE A 238 -15.17 18.09 6.26
N CYS A 239 -15.67 17.81 7.45
CA CYS A 239 -16.27 18.80 8.34
C CYS A 239 -15.49 18.91 9.65
N SER A 240 -15.50 20.08 10.26
CA SER A 240 -14.94 20.29 11.60
C SER A 240 -15.73 19.55 12.67
N SER A 241 -15.04 19.17 13.75
CA SER A 241 -15.70 18.71 14.98
C SER A 241 -16.40 19.89 15.68
N LYS A 242 -17.56 19.64 16.31
CA LYS A 242 -18.34 20.66 17.06
C LYS A 242 -17.54 21.35 18.17
N HIS A 243 -16.46 20.74 18.66
CA HIS A 243 -15.57 21.31 19.66
C HIS A 243 -14.60 22.37 19.11
N GLN A 244 -14.50 22.53 17.79
CA GLN A 244 -13.66 23.54 17.13
C GLN A 244 -14.42 24.86 16.89
N GLN A 245 -15.16 25.36 17.88
CA GLN A 245 -15.66 26.73 17.85
C GLN A 245 -14.45 27.67 18.01
N PHE A 246 -13.83 28.03 16.89
CA PHE A 246 -12.74 29.01 16.86
C PHE A 246 -13.24 30.29 17.52
N SER A 247 -12.58 30.67 18.61
CA SER A 247 -12.75 32.00 19.15
C SER A 247 -12.29 33.00 18.09
N THR A 248 -12.94 34.15 17.97
CA THR A 248 -12.65 35.16 16.94
C THR A 248 -11.23 35.74 17.00
N SER A 249 -10.36 35.24 17.90
CA SER A 249 -8.92 35.51 17.97
C SER A 249 -8.02 34.51 17.23
N ASP A 250 -8.52 33.36 16.75
CA ASP A 250 -7.71 32.28 16.12
C ASP A 250 -7.58 32.41 14.59
N MET A 251 -7.51 33.63 14.07
CA MET A 251 -7.57 33.98 12.64
C MET A 251 -6.32 33.59 11.81
N ALA A 252 -5.57 32.55 12.18
CA ALA A 252 -4.35 32.16 11.48
C ALA A 252 -3.99 30.65 11.56
N VAL A 253 -4.95 29.76 11.81
CA VAL A 253 -4.67 28.32 11.69
C VAL A 253 -4.59 27.97 10.20
N ASP A 254 -3.46 27.41 9.76
CA ASP A 254 -3.32 26.90 8.39
C ASP A 254 -4.44 25.87 8.15
N PRO A 255 -5.27 26.02 7.10
CA PRO A 255 -6.33 25.06 6.80
C PRO A 255 -5.86 23.60 6.74
N LEU A 256 -4.59 23.34 6.41
CA LEU A 256 -4.02 21.99 6.41
C LEU A 256 -3.82 21.43 7.81
N GLU A 257 -3.55 22.25 8.83
CA GLU A 257 -3.43 21.79 10.22
C GLU A 257 -4.76 21.22 10.75
N LEU A 258 -5.89 21.70 10.21
CA LEU A 258 -7.23 21.20 10.55
C LEU A 258 -7.41 19.73 10.15
N LEU A 259 -6.64 19.23 9.19
CA LEU A 259 -6.66 17.83 8.75
C LEU A 259 -6.02 16.89 9.78
N ASN A 260 -5.28 17.43 10.74
CA ASN A 260 -4.63 16.68 11.81
C ASN A 260 -5.46 16.70 13.11
N MET A 261 -6.56 17.46 13.12
CA MET A 261 -7.51 17.54 14.22
C MET A 261 -8.71 16.60 14.00
N PRO A 262 -9.53 16.34 15.04
CA PRO A 262 -10.74 15.54 14.86
C PRO A 262 -11.68 16.12 13.80
N ILE A 263 -12.11 15.27 12.86
CA ILE A 263 -12.99 15.63 11.74
C ILE A 263 -14.27 14.78 11.75
N ARG A 264 -15.26 15.22 10.97
CA ARG A 264 -16.41 14.43 10.56
C ARG A 264 -16.45 14.30 9.06
N LEU A 265 -17.16 13.30 8.58
CA LEU A 265 -17.38 13.08 7.15
C LEU A 265 -18.84 13.36 6.80
N ALA A 266 -19.04 14.06 5.69
CA ALA A 266 -20.34 14.36 5.14
C ALA A 266 -20.47 13.80 3.72
N ARG A 267 -21.68 13.47 3.29
CA ARG A 267 -21.99 13.05 1.92
C ARG A 267 -23.43 13.47 1.61
N GLY A 268 -23.64 14.13 0.47
CA GLY A 268 -24.90 14.85 0.25
C GLY A 268 -25.13 15.88 1.36
N ASP A 269 -26.35 16.04 1.84
CA ASP A 269 -26.72 17.01 2.88
C ASP A 269 -26.55 16.49 4.32
N GLU A 270 -26.03 15.26 4.47
CA GLU A 270 -25.94 14.54 5.74
C GLU A 270 -24.49 14.50 6.26
N ILE A 271 -24.33 14.65 7.58
CA ILE A 271 -23.06 14.48 8.29
C ILE A 271 -23.14 13.22 9.15
N PHE A 272 -22.11 12.39 9.06
CA PHE A 272 -21.94 11.23 9.93
C PHE A 272 -21.68 11.68 11.37
N ASP A 273 -22.42 11.12 12.34
CA ASP A 273 -22.34 11.49 13.75
C ASP A 273 -20.96 11.24 14.37
N MET A 274 -20.28 10.19 13.92
CA MET A 274 -19.00 9.76 14.46
C MET A 274 -17.85 10.70 14.04
N GLU A 275 -16.95 10.94 14.98
CA GLU A 275 -15.73 11.71 14.75
C GLU A 275 -14.56 10.78 14.43
N PHE A 276 -13.78 11.17 13.43
CA PHE A 276 -12.52 10.55 13.10
C PHE A 276 -11.40 11.39 13.71
N LEU A 277 -10.43 10.72 14.31
CA LEU A 277 -9.27 11.32 14.96
C LEU A 277 -8.54 12.37 14.12
N ASN A 278 -8.47 12.16 12.80
CA ASN A 278 -7.88 13.05 11.81
C ASN A 278 -8.28 12.59 10.39
N SER A 279 -7.83 13.35 9.39
CA SER A 279 -8.04 13.03 7.96
C SER A 279 -7.48 11.68 7.52
N LEU A 280 -6.36 11.21 8.11
CA LEU A 280 -5.77 9.91 7.76
C LEU A 280 -6.67 8.76 8.24
N HIS A 281 -7.18 8.85 9.47
CA HIS A 281 -8.17 7.89 9.97
C HIS A 281 -9.45 7.90 9.12
N GLY A 282 -10.00 9.08 8.81
CA GLY A 282 -11.17 9.20 7.93
C GLY A 282 -10.92 8.60 6.54
N LEU A 283 -9.77 8.87 5.92
CA LEU A 283 -9.37 8.32 4.63
C LEU A 283 -9.28 6.79 4.67
N GLN A 284 -8.66 6.23 5.71
CA GLN A 284 -8.53 4.79 5.88
C GLN A 284 -9.90 4.09 5.92
N VAL A 285 -10.85 4.63 6.68
CA VAL A 285 -12.20 4.07 6.74
C VAL A 285 -12.96 4.23 5.42
N VAL A 286 -12.86 5.39 4.77
CA VAL A 286 -13.53 5.65 3.48
C VAL A 286 -13.03 4.70 2.39
N GLN A 287 -11.71 4.51 2.28
CA GLN A 287 -11.11 3.57 1.33
C GLN A 287 -11.44 2.12 1.68
N PHE A 288 -11.51 1.76 2.97
CA PHE A 288 -11.89 0.41 3.40
C PHE A 288 -13.35 0.10 3.04
N CYS A 289 -14.26 1.07 3.26
CA CYS A 289 -15.65 0.94 2.86
C CYS A 289 -15.79 0.73 1.35
N HIS A 290 -15.04 1.48 0.55
CA HIS A 290 -15.01 1.31 -0.90
C HIS A 290 -14.47 -0.08 -1.31
N LEU A 291 -13.36 -0.52 -0.72
CA LEU A 291 -12.77 -1.85 -0.96
C LEU A 291 -13.73 -3.00 -0.65
N LYS A 292 -14.49 -2.88 0.44
CA LYS A 292 -15.38 -3.95 0.96
C LYS A 292 -16.85 -3.74 0.64
N LEU A 293 -17.20 -2.80 -0.24
CA LEU A 293 -18.58 -2.37 -0.46
C LEU A 293 -19.51 -3.53 -0.86
N SER A 294 -19.06 -4.39 -1.78
CA SER A 294 -19.81 -5.58 -2.21
C SER A 294 -20.08 -6.56 -1.06
N ASP A 295 -19.08 -6.80 -0.22
CA ASP A 295 -19.15 -7.75 0.91
C ASP A 295 -20.06 -7.20 2.02
N LEU A 296 -19.99 -5.89 2.26
CA LEU A 296 -20.84 -5.18 3.22
C LEU A 296 -22.32 -5.24 2.80
N ILE A 297 -22.61 -5.00 1.53
CA ILE A 297 -23.97 -5.06 0.98
C ILE A 297 -24.50 -6.50 1.01
N ALA A 298 -23.66 -7.50 0.67
CA ALA A 298 -24.04 -8.91 0.74
C ALA A 298 -24.30 -9.38 2.18
N SER A 299 -23.49 -8.91 3.14
CA SER A 299 -23.66 -9.22 4.57
C SER A 299 -24.96 -8.66 5.13
N ARG A 300 -25.39 -7.48 4.68
CA ARG A 300 -26.69 -6.89 5.05
C ARG A 300 -27.87 -7.76 4.58
N LYS A 301 -27.87 -8.19 3.32
CA LYS A 301 -28.95 -9.04 2.77
C LYS A 301 -29.13 -10.35 3.55
N LYS A 302 -28.09 -10.81 4.27
CA LYS A 302 -28.14 -11.99 5.14
C LYS A 302 -28.66 -11.69 6.56
N GLN A 303 -28.57 -10.43 7.02
CA GLN A 303 -29.00 -10.00 8.36
C GLN A 303 -30.44 -9.48 8.43
N ASP A 304 -31.09 -9.19 7.29
CA ASP A 304 -32.52 -8.82 7.18
C ASP A 304 -33.51 -9.93 7.65
N GLY A 305 -33.02 -10.95 8.37
CA GLY A 305 -33.83 -12.01 8.96
C GLY A 305 -34.12 -11.87 10.46
N ASP A 306 -33.35 -11.10 11.26
CA ASP A 306 -33.52 -11.19 12.74
C ASP A 306 -32.87 -10.11 13.65
N ALA A 307 -32.56 -8.88 13.19
CA ALA A 307 -32.00 -7.86 14.11
C ALA A 307 -32.46 -6.41 13.82
N GLU A 308 -32.78 -5.68 14.89
CA GLU A 308 -32.95 -4.22 14.89
C GLU A 308 -31.69 -3.55 14.34
N SER A 309 -31.73 -3.09 13.09
CA SER A 309 -30.68 -2.25 12.52
C SER A 309 -30.69 -0.91 13.27
N THR A 310 -29.68 -0.66 14.11
CA THR A 310 -29.49 0.67 14.71
C THR A 310 -29.14 1.66 13.61
N GLU A 311 -30.11 2.46 13.17
CA GLU A 311 -29.86 3.51 12.18
C GLU A 311 -28.69 4.40 12.62
N PRO A 312 -27.80 4.80 11.69
CA PRO A 312 -26.74 5.75 12.01
C PRO A 312 -27.38 7.05 12.49
N HIS A 313 -26.86 7.66 13.56
CA HIS A 313 -27.30 9.01 13.86
C HIS A 313 -26.67 9.92 12.80
N LEU A 314 -27.51 10.69 12.14
CA LEU A 314 -27.08 11.69 11.16
C LEU A 314 -27.38 13.06 11.74
N LEU A 315 -26.51 14.02 11.44
CA LEU A 315 -26.75 15.42 11.79
C LEU A 315 -27.30 16.15 10.57
N ASP A 316 -28.40 16.89 10.77
CA ASP A 316 -29.00 17.73 9.74
C ASP A 316 -28.18 18.99 9.45
N LYS A 317 -28.05 19.28 8.15
CA LYS A 317 -27.46 20.48 7.51
C LYS A 317 -25.95 20.69 7.69
N VAL A 318 -25.25 20.71 6.55
CA VAL A 318 -23.82 21.05 6.40
C VAL A 318 -23.50 22.53 6.69
N ASN A 319 -24.51 23.39 6.95
CA ASN A 319 -24.36 24.85 7.01
C ASN A 319 -23.29 25.29 8.05
N GLY A 320 -22.12 25.69 7.54
CA GLY A 320 -21.04 26.31 8.31
C GLY A 320 -20.03 25.37 8.97
N LEU A 321 -20.12 24.04 8.74
CA LEU A 321 -19.19 23.05 9.32
C LEU A 321 -18.19 22.45 8.32
N GLU A 322 -18.39 22.66 7.01
CA GLU A 322 -17.46 22.19 5.98
C GLU A 322 -16.12 22.93 6.07
N LEU A 323 -15.01 22.19 6.06
CA LEU A 323 -13.68 22.77 6.03
C LEU A 323 -13.38 23.31 4.64
N VAL A 324 -13.03 24.60 4.55
CA VAL A 324 -12.55 25.22 3.31
C VAL A 324 -11.05 24.89 3.16
N LEU A 325 -10.78 23.76 2.50
CA LEU A 325 -9.43 23.24 2.31
C LEU A 325 -8.85 23.71 0.97
N PRO A 326 -7.55 24.05 0.90
CA PRO A 326 -6.89 24.40 -0.37
C PRO A 326 -6.74 23.13 -1.21
N CYS A 327 -7.72 22.87 -2.08
CA CYS A 327 -7.74 21.71 -2.97
C CYS A 327 -8.19 22.16 -4.36
N ASP A 328 -7.31 22.03 -5.35
CA ASP A 328 -7.71 22.11 -6.75
C ASP A 328 -8.35 20.77 -7.16
N HIS A 329 -9.68 20.67 -7.06
CA HIS A 329 -10.43 19.44 -7.35
C HIS A 329 -10.27 18.99 -8.81
N GLN A 330 -10.21 19.94 -9.75
CA GLN A 330 -10.06 19.61 -11.18
C GLN A 330 -8.68 19.02 -11.44
N LEU A 331 -7.65 19.57 -10.80
CA LEU A 331 -6.30 19.01 -10.85
C LEU A 331 -6.25 17.63 -10.18
N ALA A 332 -6.86 17.48 -8.99
CA ALA A 332 -6.90 16.21 -8.26
C ALA A 332 -7.55 15.10 -9.08
N GLU A 333 -8.73 15.35 -9.66
CA GLU A 333 -9.43 14.41 -10.53
C GLU A 333 -8.60 14.08 -11.78
N LYS A 334 -7.93 15.07 -12.38
CA LYS A 334 -7.07 14.86 -13.55
C LYS A 334 -5.84 14.00 -13.23
N VAL A 335 -5.23 14.18 -12.06
CA VAL A 335 -3.99 13.50 -11.64
C VAL A 335 -4.28 12.09 -11.13
N LEU A 336 -5.25 11.95 -10.22
CA LEU A 336 -5.62 10.68 -9.60
C LEU A 336 -6.52 9.81 -10.51
N GLY A 337 -7.14 10.43 -11.50
CA GLY A 337 -8.26 9.85 -12.25
C GLY A 337 -9.58 10.07 -11.52
N SER A 338 -10.68 10.16 -12.29
CA SER A 338 -12.00 9.96 -11.73
C SER A 338 -12.09 8.51 -11.30
N MET A 339 -12.40 8.24 -10.03
CA MET A 339 -12.94 6.93 -9.71
C MET A 339 -14.33 6.88 -10.34
N SER A 340 -14.42 6.37 -11.58
CA SER A 340 -15.71 5.93 -12.06
C SER A 340 -16.17 4.89 -11.05
N CYS A 341 -17.30 5.17 -10.42
CA CYS A 341 -18.03 4.12 -9.74
C CYS A 341 -18.52 3.21 -10.87
N ASP A 342 -17.66 2.31 -11.37
CA ASP A 342 -18.04 1.28 -12.32
C ASP A 342 -19.14 0.37 -11.75
N ASP A 343 -19.45 0.54 -10.45
CA ASP A 343 -20.64 0.06 -9.76
C ASP A 343 -21.63 1.20 -9.46
N GLU A 344 -22.13 1.93 -10.46
CA GLU A 344 -23.42 2.66 -10.34
C GLU A 344 -24.55 1.74 -9.84
N ALA A 345 -24.35 0.41 -9.90
CA ALA A 345 -25.21 -0.63 -9.35
C ALA A 345 -25.20 -0.76 -7.80
N LEU A 346 -24.21 -0.19 -7.08
CA LEU A 346 -24.12 -0.27 -5.62
C LEU A 346 -24.31 1.10 -4.98
N SER A 347 -25.55 1.41 -4.60
CA SER A 347 -25.88 2.66 -3.91
C SER A 347 -25.23 2.71 -2.52
N PHE A 348 -24.47 3.78 -2.24
CA PHE A 348 -23.95 4.08 -0.90
C PHE A 348 -25.07 4.14 0.15
N SER A 349 -24.77 3.75 1.39
CA SER A 349 -25.66 3.90 2.55
C SER A 349 -24.85 4.14 3.83
N TRP A 350 -25.29 5.07 4.67
CA TRP A 350 -24.67 5.33 5.98
C TRP A 350 -24.70 4.12 6.92
N VAL A 351 -25.68 3.22 6.77
CA VAL A 351 -25.73 1.96 7.53
C VAL A 351 -24.54 1.06 7.14
N ALA A 352 -24.27 0.94 5.84
CA ALA A 352 -23.13 0.17 5.34
C ALA A 352 -21.80 0.83 5.71
N PHE A 353 -21.75 2.17 5.74
CA PHE A 353 -20.59 2.92 6.18
C PHE A 353 -20.30 2.72 7.68
N LYS A 354 -21.33 2.74 8.54
CA LYS A 354 -21.20 2.45 9.98
C LYS A 354 -20.70 1.01 10.21
N LEU A 355 -21.21 0.04 9.45
CA LEU A 355 -20.68 -1.33 9.49
C LEU A 355 -19.22 -1.38 9.02
N ALA A 356 -18.85 -0.60 7.99
CA ALA A 356 -17.48 -0.52 7.50
C ALA A 356 -16.52 0.01 8.56
N VAL A 357 -16.92 1.00 9.37
CA VAL A 357 -16.14 1.48 10.53
C VAL A 357 -15.82 0.32 11.46
N THR A 358 -16.83 -0.41 11.94
CA THR A 358 -16.63 -1.52 12.89
C THR A 358 -15.73 -2.61 12.29
N ARG A 359 -15.94 -2.97 11.01
CA ARG A 359 -15.11 -3.97 10.33
C ARG A 359 -13.66 -3.50 10.12
N TRP A 360 -13.47 -2.20 9.89
CA TRP A 360 -12.15 -1.60 9.80
C TRP A 360 -11.44 -1.66 11.16
N GLU A 361 -12.13 -1.32 12.24
CA GLU A 361 -11.58 -1.41 13.61
C GLU A 361 -11.19 -2.84 13.96
N GLU A 362 -12.06 -3.82 13.69
CA GLU A 362 -11.79 -5.25 13.89
C GLU A 362 -10.55 -5.71 13.11
N TYR A 363 -10.46 -5.32 11.83
CA TYR A 363 -9.34 -5.68 10.96
C TYR A 363 -8.02 -5.06 11.45
N MET A 364 -8.01 -3.75 11.72
CA MET A 364 -6.81 -3.06 12.22
C MET A 364 -6.36 -3.60 13.57
N PHE A 365 -7.31 -3.90 14.47
CA PHE A 365 -7.01 -4.51 15.76
C PHE A 365 -6.43 -5.92 15.65
N SER A 366 -6.93 -6.73 14.69
CA SER A 366 -6.37 -8.06 14.41
C SER A 366 -4.92 -7.96 13.95
N LEU A 367 -4.64 -7.15 12.92
CA LEU A 367 -3.28 -6.96 12.41
C LEU A 367 -2.33 -6.42 13.49
N TYR A 368 -2.85 -5.53 14.34
CA TYR A 368 -2.07 -4.99 15.44
C TYR A 368 -1.69 -6.07 16.47
N LYS A 369 -2.62 -6.93 16.86
CA LYS A 369 -2.34 -8.07 17.74
C LYS A 369 -1.29 -8.99 17.15
N ASP A 370 -1.44 -9.33 15.87
CA ASP A 370 -0.50 -10.20 15.17
C ASP A 370 0.90 -9.57 15.15
N LEU A 371 0.99 -8.27 14.85
CA LEU A 371 2.25 -7.54 14.89
C LEU A 371 2.92 -7.61 16.27
N LEU A 372 2.17 -7.38 17.36
CA LEU A 372 2.70 -7.49 18.72
C LEU A 372 3.29 -8.85 19.04
N MET A 373 2.63 -9.91 18.58
CA MET A 373 3.12 -11.28 18.78
C MET A 373 4.40 -11.56 18.00
N LEU A 374 4.58 -10.92 16.85
CA LEU A 374 5.70 -11.14 15.94
C LEU A 374 6.95 -10.33 16.29
N ILE A 375 6.80 -9.11 16.85
CA ILE A 375 7.95 -8.22 17.12
C ILE A 375 9.05 -8.87 17.97
N PRO A 376 8.77 -9.56 19.09
CA PRO A 376 9.83 -10.20 19.87
C PRO A 376 10.64 -11.20 19.03
N HIS A 377 9.97 -11.95 18.15
CA HIS A 377 10.62 -12.88 17.22
C HIS A 377 11.47 -12.12 16.20
N TRP A 378 10.92 -11.08 15.58
CA TRP A 378 11.67 -10.27 14.60
C TRP A 378 12.92 -9.62 15.20
N VAL A 379 12.80 -9.10 16.43
CA VAL A 379 13.94 -8.55 17.17
C VAL A 379 14.97 -9.61 17.49
N PHE A 380 14.55 -10.80 17.95
CA PHE A 380 15.48 -11.86 18.30
C PHE A 380 16.24 -12.39 17.08
N HIS A 381 15.56 -12.61 15.96
CA HIS A 381 16.15 -13.20 14.76
C HIS A 381 16.72 -12.18 13.76
N GLN A 382 16.51 -10.87 13.98
CA GLN A 382 16.94 -9.79 13.08
C GLN A 382 16.41 -9.95 11.64
N THR A 383 15.20 -10.50 11.50
CA THR A 383 14.50 -10.67 10.22
C THR A 383 12.99 -10.56 10.46
N ILE A 384 12.24 -10.06 9.48
CA ILE A 384 10.77 -10.03 9.58
C ILE A 384 10.11 -11.32 9.09
N PHE A 385 10.88 -12.24 8.52
CA PHE A 385 10.39 -13.54 8.07
C PHE A 385 10.21 -14.48 9.26
N LEU A 386 9.19 -15.33 9.17
CA LEU A 386 8.97 -16.37 10.16
C LEU A 386 9.96 -17.52 9.92
N ALA A 387 10.51 -18.07 10.99
CA ALA A 387 11.23 -19.34 10.88
C ALA A 387 10.27 -20.42 10.32
N PRO A 388 10.73 -21.29 9.41
CA PRO A 388 9.91 -22.40 8.94
C PRO A 388 9.44 -23.21 10.15
N THR A 389 8.13 -23.36 10.33
CA THR A 389 7.61 -24.30 11.31
C THR A 389 8.04 -25.71 10.91
N THR A 390 8.21 -26.61 11.88
CA THR A 390 8.69 -27.99 11.68
C THR A 390 7.88 -28.77 10.62
N GLU A 391 6.64 -28.33 10.33
CA GLU A 391 5.76 -28.87 9.29
C GLU A 391 6.16 -28.47 7.85
N GLN A 392 6.83 -27.33 7.64
CA GLN A 392 7.36 -26.95 6.32
C GLN A 392 8.66 -27.71 5.99
N LEU A 393 9.44 -28.06 7.01
CA LEU A 393 10.66 -28.87 6.87
C LEU A 393 10.36 -30.34 6.55
N SER A 394 9.19 -30.87 6.96
CA SER A 394 8.78 -32.24 6.64
C SER A 394 8.22 -32.40 5.22
N CYS A 395 7.80 -31.30 4.57
CA CYS A 395 7.28 -31.33 3.19
C CYS A 395 8.39 -31.34 2.13
N ASN A 396 9.63 -31.00 2.49
CA ASN A 396 10.79 -30.96 1.59
C ASN A 396 11.73 -32.18 1.71
N GLN A 397 11.35 -33.23 2.44
CA GLN A 397 12.05 -34.51 2.38
C GLN A 397 11.23 -35.50 1.56
N PHE A 398 11.63 -35.70 0.30
CA PHE A 398 11.70 -36.95 -0.47
C PHE A 398 11.53 -36.70 -1.98
N PRO A 399 12.60 -36.79 -2.79
CA PRO A 399 12.53 -37.43 -4.09
C PRO A 399 12.90 -38.90 -3.89
N GLY A 400 11.94 -39.79 -4.11
CA GLY A 400 12.15 -41.23 -4.11
C GLY A 400 13.18 -41.63 -5.17
N PHE A 401 14.31 -42.16 -4.72
CA PHE A 401 15.12 -43.09 -5.48
C PHE A 401 14.72 -44.50 -5.05
N GLU A 402 13.82 -45.13 -5.81
CA GLU A 402 13.71 -46.59 -5.83
C GLU A 402 14.74 -47.11 -6.84
N GLU A 403 15.84 -47.69 -6.34
CA GLU A 403 16.68 -48.58 -7.14
C GLU A 403 15.97 -49.95 -7.29
N PRO A 404 15.81 -50.48 -8.51
CA PRO A 404 15.27 -51.82 -8.68
C PRO A 404 16.36 -52.89 -8.45
N LEU A 405 16.18 -53.69 -7.41
CA LEU A 405 16.86 -54.98 -7.26
C LEU A 405 16.45 -55.92 -8.42
N GLN A 406 17.33 -56.09 -9.41
CA GLN A 406 17.29 -57.25 -10.31
C GLN A 406 18.40 -58.24 -9.92
N ASN A 407 17.98 -59.26 -9.19
CA ASN A 407 18.69 -60.54 -9.12
C ASN A 407 18.28 -61.39 -10.32
N LYS A 408 19.22 -61.73 -11.22
CA LYS A 408 19.31 -63.02 -11.95
C LYS A 408 20.39 -62.95 -13.03
N LEU A 409 21.49 -63.68 -12.82
CA LEU A 409 22.07 -64.58 -13.82
C LEU A 409 23.15 -65.45 -13.17
N GLN A 410 22.77 -66.68 -12.84
CA GLN A 410 23.68 -67.82 -12.87
C GLN A 410 23.78 -68.30 -14.32
N ARG A 411 25.03 -68.39 -14.79
CA ARG A 411 25.64 -69.17 -15.89
C ARG A 411 26.35 -68.34 -16.93
#